data_AF-A0A229RJJ3-F1
#
_entry.id   AF-A0A229RJJ3-F1
#
_cell.length_a   1.000
_cell.length_b   1.000
_cell.length_c   1.000
_cell.angle_alpha   90.00
_cell.angle_beta   90.00
_cell.angle_gamma   90.00
#
_symmetry.space_group_name_H-M   'P 1'
#
loop_
_entity.id
_entity.type
_entity.pdbx_description
1 polymer ?
#
loop_
_entity_poly.entity_id
_entity_poly.type
_entity_poly.pdbx_seq_one_letter_code
_entity_poly.pdbx_strand_id
1 'polypeptide(L)'
;MLRALSGLTTRGRCLLAAGVAAAVCSFVLNERDLLRVAVFVVALPLLVAFFISATRLKLGAARALRPDRVSVGSPGEVQLELWRNGRLPAGEVLLEDGVPYALGSRPRFVVERLPHDRRVALRYPLQPVLRGIQQVGPLRATITDPFGLCEFERELIGHS
;
A
#
# COMPACT_ATOMS: atom_id res chain seq x y z
N MET A 1 1.33 10.30 -16.03
CA MET A 1 -0.02 10.70 -15.57
C MET A 1 -0.99 9.51 -15.50
N LEU A 2 -1.11 8.65 -16.53
CA LEU A 2 -2.05 7.51 -16.54
C LEU A 2 -1.87 6.45 -15.43
N ARG A 3 -0.63 6.20 -14.96
CA ARG A 3 -0.36 5.25 -13.85
C ARG A 3 -0.91 5.69 -12.49
N ALA A 4 -1.25 6.98 -12.32
CA ALA A 4 -1.88 7.44 -11.09
C ALA A 4 -3.37 7.06 -11.04
N LEU A 5 -4.02 6.96 -12.21
CA LEU A 5 -5.43 6.61 -12.32
C LEU A 5 -5.69 5.10 -12.16
N SER A 6 -4.70 4.25 -12.46
CA SER A 6 -4.79 2.80 -12.21
C SER A 6 -4.81 2.46 -10.72
N GLY A 7 -4.38 3.38 -9.86
CA GLY A 7 -4.43 3.21 -8.41
C GLY A 7 -5.79 3.58 -7.79
N LEU A 8 -6.79 4.05 -8.55
CA LEU A 8 -8.08 4.38 -7.93
C LEU A 8 -8.80 3.12 -7.45
N THR A 9 -9.19 3.15 -6.17
CA THR A 9 -10.04 2.11 -5.57
C THR A 9 -11.45 2.19 -6.17
N THR A 10 -12.27 1.16 -5.95
CA THR A 10 -13.68 1.18 -6.35
C THR A 10 -14.42 2.41 -5.82
N ARG A 11 -14.13 2.83 -4.57
CA ARG A 11 -14.71 4.04 -3.97
C ARG A 11 -14.28 5.31 -4.72
N GLY A 12 -12.98 5.43 -5.03
CA GLY A 12 -12.46 6.54 -5.82
C GLY A 12 -13.10 6.62 -7.20
N ARG A 13 -13.28 5.47 -7.87
CA ARG A 13 -13.94 5.39 -9.19
C ARG A 13 -15.41 5.79 -9.13
N CYS A 14 -16.15 5.32 -8.13
CA CYS A 14 -17.56 5.69 -7.93
C CYS A 14 -17.72 7.19 -7.63
N LEU A 15 -16.86 7.76 -6.78
CA LEU A 15 -16.89 9.19 -6.46
C LEU A 15 -16.64 10.05 -7.70
N LEU A 16 -15.65 9.65 -8.51
CA LEU A 16 -15.32 10.34 -9.76
C LEU A 16 -16.47 10.24 -10.76
N ALA A 17 -17.07 9.06 -10.92
CA ALA A 17 -18.23 8.85 -11.79
C ALA A 17 -19.45 9.69 -11.34
N ALA A 18 -19.74 9.72 -10.04
CA ALA A 18 -20.83 10.53 -9.48
C ALA A 18 -20.58 12.03 -9.69
N GLY A 19 -19.35 12.49 -9.50
CA GLY A 19 -18.97 13.89 -9.76
C GLY A 19 -19.11 14.29 -11.24
N VAL A 20 -18.73 13.40 -12.17
CA VAL A 20 -18.93 13.61 -13.61
C VAL A 20 -20.42 13.63 -13.96
N ALA A 21 -21.21 12.70 -13.44
CA ALA A 21 -22.66 12.68 -13.67
C ALA A 21 -23.32 13.97 -13.14
N ALA A 22 -22.95 14.41 -11.94
CA ALA A 22 -23.45 15.66 -11.37
C ALA A 22 -23.07 16.89 -12.22
N ALA A 23 -21.86 16.92 -12.78
CA ALA A 23 -21.43 18.00 -13.68
C ALA A 23 -22.28 18.04 -14.97
N VAL A 24 -22.56 16.87 -15.56
CA VAL A 24 -23.43 16.76 -16.74
C VAL A 24 -24.85 17.21 -16.41
N CYS A 25 -25.43 16.75 -15.29
CA CYS A 25 -26.76 17.16 -14.85
C CYS A 25 -26.84 18.67 -14.59
N SER A 26 -25.84 19.27 -13.95
CA SER A 26 -25.79 20.71 -13.73
C SER A 26 -25.77 21.50 -15.03
N PHE A 27 -25.00 21.03 -16.02
CA PHE A 27 -24.95 21.68 -17.33
C PHE A 27 -26.32 21.63 -18.04
N VAL A 28 -27.02 20.49 -17.97
CA VAL A 28 -28.36 20.34 -18.56
C VAL A 28 -29.42 21.18 -17.83
N LEU A 29 -29.34 21.27 -16.50
CA LEU A 29 -30.29 22.01 -15.66
C LEU A 29 -29.98 23.52 -15.60
N ASN A 30 -28.83 23.97 -16.11
CA ASN A 30 -28.32 25.34 -16.01
C ASN A 30 -28.21 25.87 -14.55
N GLU A 31 -28.08 24.94 -13.59
CA GLU A 31 -28.01 25.24 -12.17
C GLU A 31 -26.56 25.44 -11.74
N ARG A 32 -26.19 26.70 -11.47
CA ARG A 32 -24.81 27.08 -11.13
C ARG A 32 -24.34 26.53 -9.80
N ASP A 33 -25.25 26.34 -8.85
CA ASP A 33 -24.89 25.79 -7.55
C ASP A 33 -24.60 24.29 -7.63
N LEU A 34 -25.32 23.55 -8.48
CA LEU A 34 -25.04 22.15 -8.74
C LEU A 34 -23.66 21.97 -9.43
N LEU A 35 -23.27 22.92 -10.29
CA LEU A 35 -21.96 22.90 -10.97
C LEU A 35 -20.83 23.03 -9.95
N ARG A 36 -20.98 23.94 -8.99
CA ARG A 36 -20.00 24.17 -7.93
C ARG A 36 -19.81 22.90 -7.10
N VAL A 37 -20.91 22.26 -6.69
CA VAL A 37 -20.85 20.99 -5.94
C VAL A 37 -20.15 19.91 -6.75
N ALA A 38 -20.50 19.75 -8.04
CA ALA A 38 -19.86 18.76 -8.90
C ALA A 38 -18.35 19.01 -9.04
N VAL A 39 -17.93 20.25 -9.21
CA VAL A 39 -16.51 20.64 -9.27
C VAL A 39 -15.78 20.27 -7.97
N PHE A 40 -16.36 20.55 -6.81
CA PHE A 40 -15.75 20.16 -5.53
C PHE A 40 -15.60 18.65 -5.38
N VAL A 41 -16.64 17.88 -5.75
CA VAL A 41 -16.65 16.42 -5.66
C VAL A 41 -15.61 15.79 -6.58
N VAL A 42 -15.40 16.34 -7.78
CA VAL A 42 -14.37 15.87 -8.73
C VAL A 42 -12.98 16.35 -8.34
N ALA A 43 -12.85 17.59 -7.86
CA ALA A 43 -11.56 18.18 -7.51
C ALA A 43 -10.90 17.45 -6.34
N LEU A 44 -11.67 17.00 -5.35
CA LEU A 44 -11.14 16.29 -4.18
C LEU A 44 -10.33 15.03 -4.53
N PRO A 45 -10.86 14.00 -5.22
CA PRO A 45 -10.09 12.81 -5.58
C PRO A 45 -8.93 13.14 -6.52
N LEU A 46 -9.07 14.12 -7.42
CA LEU A 46 -7.98 14.56 -8.31
C LEU A 46 -6.84 15.21 -7.53
N LEU A 47 -7.14 16.07 -6.55
CA LEU A 47 -6.14 16.68 -5.69
C LEU A 47 -5.44 15.65 -4.82
N VAL A 48 -6.18 14.69 -4.26
CA VAL A 48 -5.61 13.58 -3.48
C VAL A 48 -4.68 12.73 -4.34
N ALA A 49 -5.14 12.29 -5.51
CA ALA A 49 -4.32 11.51 -6.45
C ALA A 49 -3.09 12.30 -6.94
N PHE A 50 -3.25 13.59 -7.24
CA PHE A 50 -2.15 14.46 -7.64
C PHE A 50 -1.12 14.60 -6.52
N PHE A 51 -1.56 14.92 -5.30
CA PHE A 51 -0.68 15.09 -4.16
C PHE A 51 0.11 13.81 -3.89
N ILE A 52 -0.56 12.65 -3.83
CA ILE A 52 0.09 11.36 -3.58
C ILE A 52 1.05 10.99 -4.70
N SER A 53 0.66 11.15 -5.97
CA SER A 53 1.53 10.83 -7.10
C SER A 53 2.75 11.75 -7.19
N ALA A 54 2.61 13.02 -6.80
CA ALA A 54 3.72 13.98 -6.72
C ALA A 54 4.64 13.66 -5.54
N THR A 55 4.06 13.27 -4.40
CA THR A 55 4.81 12.85 -3.22
C THR A 55 5.24 11.41 -3.36
N ARG A 56 6.36 11.18 -4.05
CA ARG A 56 7.03 9.88 -4.10
C ARG A 56 7.40 9.43 -2.68
N LEU A 57 6.49 8.71 -2.01
CA LEU A 57 6.72 8.13 -0.69
C LEU A 57 7.91 7.17 -0.77
N LYS A 58 9.04 7.59 -0.19
CA LYS A 58 10.23 6.77 -0.10
C LYS A 58 10.13 5.92 1.16
N LEU A 59 9.65 4.68 1.00
CA LEU A 59 9.72 3.64 2.01
C LEU A 59 10.96 2.79 1.77
N GLY A 60 11.61 2.38 2.86
CA GLY A 60 12.70 1.41 2.87
C GLY A 60 12.33 0.25 3.79
N ALA A 61 12.75 -0.95 3.42
CA ALA A 61 12.58 -2.13 4.24
C ALA A 61 13.86 -2.99 4.20
N ALA A 62 14.13 -3.70 5.30
CA ALA A 62 15.18 -4.70 5.39
C ALA A 62 14.59 -5.99 5.98
N ARG A 63 15.06 -7.13 5.46
CA ARG A 63 14.66 -8.46 5.92
C ARG A 63 15.88 -9.18 6.46
N ALA A 64 15.75 -9.81 7.62
CA ALA A 64 16.76 -10.70 8.20
C ALA A 64 16.09 -12.00 8.65
N LEU A 65 16.69 -13.14 8.31
CA LEU A 65 16.25 -14.45 8.77
C LEU A 65 17.09 -14.88 9.98
N ARG A 66 16.44 -15.37 11.04
CA ARG A 66 17.09 -15.84 12.26
C ARG A 66 16.53 -17.20 12.67
N PRO A 67 17.35 -18.27 12.74
CA PRO A 67 18.73 -18.37 12.25
C PRO A 67 18.81 -18.30 10.72
N ASP A 68 19.98 -17.92 10.19
CA ASP A 68 20.21 -17.76 8.73
C ASP A 68 20.00 -19.07 7.94
N ARG A 69 20.08 -20.22 8.62
CA ARG A 69 19.70 -21.54 8.10
C ARG A 69 18.80 -22.23 9.11
N VAL A 70 17.61 -22.64 8.65
CA VAL A 70 16.61 -23.30 9.47
C VAL A 70 16.48 -24.76 9.02
N SER A 71 16.60 -25.69 9.96
CA SER A 71 16.36 -27.11 9.71
C SER A 71 14.86 -27.38 9.53
N VAL A 72 14.51 -28.38 8.71
CA VAL A 72 13.12 -28.81 8.56
C VAL A 72 12.55 -29.20 9.92
N GLY A 73 11.34 -28.72 10.24
CA GLY A 73 10.68 -28.95 11.51
C GLY A 73 11.17 -28.07 12.67
N SER A 74 12.25 -27.31 12.51
CA SER A 74 12.70 -26.32 13.50
C SER A 74 12.07 -24.95 13.25
N PRO A 75 11.73 -24.17 14.30
CA PRO A 75 11.23 -22.82 14.12
C PRO A 75 12.34 -21.88 13.63
N GLY A 76 12.01 -21.05 12.65
CA GLY A 76 12.77 -19.86 12.26
C GLY A 76 11.93 -18.60 12.48
N GLU A 77 12.57 -17.44 12.48
CA GLU A 77 11.90 -16.14 12.58
C GLU A 77 12.44 -15.21 11.48
N VAL A 78 11.53 -14.53 10.79
CA VAL A 78 11.90 -13.40 9.93
C VAL A 78 11.67 -12.11 10.67
N GLN A 79 12.69 -11.27 10.68
CA GLN A 79 12.65 -9.91 11.21
C GLN A 79 12.62 -8.93 10.04
N LEU A 80 11.57 -8.14 9.96
CA LEU A 80 11.39 -7.07 8.99
C LEU A 80 11.57 -5.73 9.70
N GLU A 81 12.46 -4.88 9.18
CA GLU A 81 12.57 -3.49 9.59
C GLU A 81 12.00 -2.59 8.51
N LEU A 82 10.98 -1.80 8.84
CA LEU A 82 10.38 -0.81 7.94
C LEU A 82 10.72 0.61 8.41
N TRP A 83 11.09 1.50 7.49
CA TRP A 83 11.35 2.90 7.78
C TRP A 83 10.95 3.84 6.63
N ARG A 84 10.82 5.13 6.94
CA ARG A 84 10.43 6.18 5.99
C ARG A 84 11.60 7.11 5.71
N ASN A 85 11.90 7.33 4.43
CA ASN A 85 12.95 8.25 3.96
C ASN A 85 12.39 9.63 3.50
N GLY A 86 11.08 9.86 3.60
CA GLY A 86 10.40 11.08 3.15
C GLY A 86 9.82 11.93 4.28
N ARG A 87 9.41 13.18 4.00
CA ARG A 87 8.81 14.11 4.98
C ARG A 87 7.29 14.01 5.15
N LEU A 88 6.60 13.33 4.25
CA LEU A 88 5.14 13.19 4.32
C LEU A 88 4.69 11.98 5.13
N PRO A 89 3.64 12.11 5.97
CA PRO A 89 3.01 10.98 6.63
C PRO A 89 2.69 9.90 5.60
N ALA A 90 3.18 8.69 5.85
CA ALA A 90 2.62 7.53 5.17
C ALA A 90 1.22 7.34 5.78
N GLY A 91 0.22 7.13 4.91
CA GLY A 91 -1.09 6.65 5.35
C GLY A 91 -0.99 5.23 5.89
N GLU A 92 -2.09 4.50 5.83
CA GLU A 92 -2.07 3.08 6.14
C GLU A 92 -1.17 2.34 5.16
N VAL A 93 -0.21 1.57 5.69
CA VAL A 93 0.70 0.73 4.92
C VAL A 93 0.40 -0.72 5.22
N LEU A 94 -0.17 -1.43 4.26
CA LEU A 94 -0.31 -2.87 4.28
C LEU A 94 0.96 -3.51 3.72
N LEU A 95 1.62 -4.36 4.49
CA LEU A 95 2.74 -5.16 4.05
C LEU A 95 2.30 -6.59 3.84
N GLU A 96 2.63 -7.15 2.68
CA GLU A 96 2.45 -8.57 2.37
C GLU A 96 3.80 -9.16 1.98
N ASP A 97 4.20 -10.24 2.66
CA ASP A 97 5.42 -10.97 2.31
C ASP A 97 5.06 -12.28 1.59
N GLY A 98 5.71 -12.53 0.46
CA GLY A 98 5.52 -13.75 -0.32
C GLY A 98 6.20 -14.95 0.34
N VAL A 99 5.50 -15.65 1.22
CA VAL A 99 6.03 -16.87 1.85
C VAL A 99 5.47 -18.11 1.14
N PRO A 100 6.32 -19.02 0.64
CA PRO A 100 5.91 -20.33 0.15
C PRO A 100 5.15 -21.12 1.22
N TYR A 101 4.11 -21.86 0.82
CA TYR A 101 3.34 -22.70 1.77
C TYR A 101 4.20 -23.72 2.53
N ALA A 102 5.35 -24.11 1.97
CA ALA A 102 6.32 -24.98 2.61
C ALA A 102 7.05 -24.35 3.81
N LEU A 103 6.96 -23.03 3.98
CA LEU A 103 7.57 -22.26 5.07
C LEU A 103 6.55 -21.69 6.05
N GLY A 104 5.26 -21.67 5.70
CA GLY A 104 4.18 -21.17 6.54
C GLY A 104 3.11 -20.41 5.78
N SER A 105 2.28 -19.66 6.50
CA SER A 105 1.28 -18.77 5.93
C SER A 105 1.90 -17.46 5.44
N ARG A 106 1.34 -16.87 4.39
CA ARG A 106 1.72 -15.53 3.91
C ARG A 106 1.39 -14.47 4.96
N PRO A 107 2.38 -13.83 5.60
CA PRO A 107 2.13 -12.87 6.64
C PRO A 107 1.63 -11.55 6.03
N ARG A 108 0.64 -10.94 6.68
CA ARG A 108 0.08 -9.63 6.34
C ARG A 108 0.13 -8.74 7.56
N PHE A 109 0.69 -7.55 7.41
CA PHE A 109 0.81 -6.58 8.50
C PHE A 109 0.21 -5.26 8.08
N VAL A 110 -0.60 -4.67 8.95
CA VAL A 110 -1.11 -3.31 8.75
C VAL A 110 -0.35 -2.38 9.69
N VAL A 111 0.29 -1.37 9.12
CA VAL A 111 0.94 -0.30 9.88
C VAL A 111 0.16 0.99 9.61
N GLU A 112 -0.68 1.38 10.58
CA GLU A 112 -1.58 2.54 10.44
C GLU A 112 -0.82 3.86 10.22
N ARG A 113 0.34 4.00 10.87
CA ARG A 113 1.17 5.20 10.76
C ARG A 113 2.62 4.87 10.96
N LEU A 114 3.41 5.06 9.90
CA LEU A 114 4.86 4.87 9.99
C LEU A 114 5.52 6.11 10.62
N PRO A 115 6.18 5.98 11.79
CA PRO A 115 6.86 7.10 12.43
C PRO A 115 7.99 7.64 11.55
N HIS A 116 8.24 8.95 11.62
CA HIS A 116 9.26 9.58 10.78
C HIS A 116 10.70 9.24 11.20
N ASP A 117 10.93 9.08 12.50
CA ASP A 117 12.26 9.00 13.10
C ASP A 117 12.56 7.64 13.77
N ARG A 118 11.70 6.65 13.53
CA ARG A 118 11.85 5.33 14.14
C ARG A 118 11.61 4.22 13.12
N ARG A 119 12.39 3.15 13.25
CA ARG A 119 12.17 1.91 12.51
C ARG A 119 11.09 1.09 13.20
N VAL A 120 10.18 0.54 12.41
CA VAL A 120 9.17 -0.40 12.88
C VAL A 120 9.69 -1.80 12.62
N ALA A 121 9.93 -2.56 13.68
CA ALA A 121 10.34 -3.94 13.60
C ALA A 121 9.10 -4.85 13.66
N LEU A 122 8.91 -5.67 12.63
CA LEU A 122 7.87 -6.69 12.52
C LEU A 122 8.53 -8.05 12.50
N ARG A 123 7.87 -9.05 13.09
CA ARG A 123 8.41 -10.42 13.17
C ARG A 123 7.33 -11.42 12.85
N TYR A 124 7.70 -12.48 12.14
CA TYR A 124 6.83 -13.63 11.95
C TYR A 124 7.61 -14.95 11.99
N PRO A 125 6.99 -16.02 12.51
CA PRO A 125 7.59 -17.34 12.51
C PRO A 125 7.58 -17.94 11.10
N LEU A 126 8.61 -18.73 10.82
CA LEU A 126 8.68 -19.65 9.69
C LEU A 126 8.83 -21.06 10.23
N GLN A 127 8.15 -22.01 9.59
CA GLN A 127 8.25 -23.43 9.92
C GLN A 127 8.44 -24.24 8.64
N PRO A 128 9.69 -24.54 8.26
CA PRO A 128 9.97 -25.31 7.06
C PRO A 128 9.47 -26.74 7.18
N VAL A 129 8.62 -27.18 6.25
CA VAL A 129 8.14 -28.57 6.17
C VAL A 129 8.86 -29.41 5.12
N LEU A 130 9.59 -28.78 4.20
CA LEU A 130 10.33 -29.43 3.12
C LEU A 130 11.77 -28.94 3.08
N ARG A 131 12.71 -29.86 2.86
CA ARG A 131 14.12 -29.54 2.64
C ARG A 131 14.30 -28.97 1.23
N GLY A 132 15.09 -27.89 1.12
CA GLY A 132 15.43 -27.29 -0.16
C GLY A 132 15.81 -25.82 -0.01
N ILE A 133 16.18 -25.18 -1.12
CA ILE A 133 16.31 -23.72 -1.20
C ILE A 133 14.91 -23.17 -1.42
N GLN A 134 14.39 -22.44 -0.43
CA GLN A 134 13.09 -21.80 -0.49
C GLN A 134 13.30 -20.29 -0.51
N GLN A 135 12.64 -19.60 -1.43
CA GLN A 135 12.74 -18.15 -1.56
C GLN A 135 11.62 -17.47 -0.77
N VAL A 136 11.96 -16.47 0.02
CA VAL A 136 11.00 -15.60 0.72
C VAL A 136 10.90 -14.28 -0.02
N GLY A 137 9.67 -13.88 -0.33
CA GLY A 137 9.36 -12.64 -1.01
C GLY A 137 8.50 -12.85 -2.27
N PRO A 138 8.24 -11.74 -3.00
CA PRO A 138 8.68 -10.39 -2.69
C PRO A 138 7.93 -9.79 -1.49
N LEU A 139 8.54 -8.82 -0.80
CA LEU A 139 7.84 -7.98 0.17
C LEU A 139 7.18 -6.83 -0.59
N ARG A 140 5.85 -6.80 -0.57
CA ARG A 140 5.05 -5.76 -1.20
C ARG A 140 4.44 -4.87 -0.14
N ALA A 141 4.48 -3.57 -0.39
CA ALA A 141 3.83 -2.56 0.43
C ALA A 141 2.71 -1.92 -0.39
N THR A 142 1.51 -1.96 0.15
CA THR A 142 0.34 -1.33 -0.41
C THR A 142 -0.02 -0.14 0.46
N ILE A 143 0.06 1.04 -0.15
CA ILE A 143 -0.15 2.32 0.54
C ILE A 143 -1.54 2.82 0.15
N THR A 144 -2.37 3.04 1.16
CA THR A 144 -3.72 3.56 0.98
C THR A 144 -3.79 4.98 1.51
N ASP A 145 -4.46 5.86 0.77
CA ASP A 145 -4.66 7.24 1.21
C ASP A 145 -5.68 7.34 2.36
N PRO A 146 -5.67 8.43 3.15
CA PRO A 146 -6.56 8.57 4.29
C PRO A 146 -8.07 8.52 3.96
N PHE A 147 -8.44 8.81 2.72
CA PHE A 147 -9.83 8.76 2.24
C PHE A 147 -10.16 7.44 1.53
N GLY A 148 -9.19 6.55 1.31
CA GLY A 148 -9.37 5.25 0.66
C GLY A 148 -9.83 5.34 -0.80
N LEU A 149 -9.47 6.41 -1.50
CA LEU A 149 -9.79 6.69 -2.90
C LEU A 149 -8.73 6.15 -3.86
N CYS A 150 -7.48 6.04 -3.41
CA CYS A 150 -6.32 5.62 -4.16
C CYS A 150 -5.45 4.65 -3.33
N GLU A 151 -4.98 3.61 -4.00
CA GLU A 151 -4.12 2.56 -3.47
C GLU A 151 -2.92 2.38 -4.41
N PHE A 152 -1.73 2.29 -3.84
CA PHE A 152 -0.48 2.12 -4.59
C PHE A 152 0.30 0.93 -4.04
N GLU A 153 0.47 -0.09 -4.87
CA GLU A 153 1.34 -1.23 -4.56
C GLU A 153 2.78 -0.93 -5.00
N ARG A 154 3.73 -1.28 -4.14
CA ARG A 154 5.16 -1.15 -4.42
C ARG A 154 5.92 -2.32 -3.84
N GLU A 155 6.78 -2.93 -4.65
CA GLU A 155 7.75 -3.89 -4.18
C GLU A 155 8.88 -3.19 -3.42
N LEU A 156 9.09 -3.57 -2.15
CA LEU A 156 10.14 -3.01 -1.29
C LEU A 156 11.39 -3.88 -1.27
N ILE A 157 11.21 -5.20 -1.21
CA ILE A 157 12.27 -6.20 -1.18
C ILE A 157 11.91 -7.29 -2.17
N GLY A 158 12.87 -7.71 -2.99
CA GLY A 158 12.69 -8.85 -3.88
C GLY A 158 12.64 -10.19 -3.14
N HIS A 159 12.80 -11.26 -3.91
CA HIS A 159 12.99 -12.61 -3.38
C HIS A 159 14.36 -12.69 -2.70
N SER A 160 14.43 -13.37 -1.56
CA SER A 160 15.64 -13.66 -0.79
C SER A 160 15.75 -15.14 -0.50
#